data_AF-A0A6V7W5D6-F1
#
_entry.id   AF-A0A6V7W5D6-F1
#
_cell.length_a   1.000
_cell.length_b   1.000
_cell.length_c   1.000
_cell.angle_alpha   90.00
_cell.angle_beta   90.00
_cell.angle_gamma   90.00
#
_symmetry.space_group_name_H-M   'P 1'
#
loop_
_entity.id
_entity.type
_entity.pdbx_description
1 polymer ?
#
loop_
_entity_poly.entity_id
_entity_poly.type
_entity_poly.pdbx_seq_one_letter_code
_entity_poly.pdbx_strand_id
1 'polypeptide(L)'
;MLKGEIYSTITYCFATFGLFSNLFLIWLILRYTMKEMQVYSKILLQTCFVDIVGICMFVVSQPVFISDNSVGTNWTLYFKL
;
A
#
# COMPACT_ATOMS: atom_id res chain seq x y z
N MET A 1 -11.78 13.38 -15.23
CA MET A 1 -12.00 11.93 -15.41
C MET A 1 -10.69 11.15 -15.61
N LEU A 2 -9.97 11.28 -16.74
CA LEU A 2 -8.81 10.43 -17.07
C LEU A 2 -7.66 10.41 -16.02
N LYS A 3 -7.39 11.54 -15.36
CA LYS A 3 -6.29 11.62 -14.36
C LYS A 3 -6.55 10.70 -13.16
N GLY A 4 -7.78 10.66 -12.64
CA GLY A 4 -8.12 9.87 -11.44
C GLY A 4 -8.00 8.36 -11.67
N GLU A 5 -8.41 7.88 -12.84
CA GLU A 5 -8.30 6.46 -13.21
C GLU A 5 -6.85 6.01 -13.37
N ILE A 6 -6.00 6.86 -13.95
CA ILE A 6 -4.57 6.60 -14.10
C ILE A 6 -3.90 6.53 -12.71
N TYR A 7 -4.21 7.46 -11.80
CA TYR A 7 -3.67 7.43 -10.43
C TYR A 7 -4.12 6.19 -9.66
N SER A 8 -5.39 5.80 -9.76
CA SER A 8 -5.90 4.57 -9.14
C SER A 8 -5.17 3.34 -9.69
N THR A 9 -5.06 3.23 -11.01
CA THR A 9 -4.38 2.11 -11.68
C THR A 9 -2.91 2.00 -11.27
N ILE A 10 -2.17 3.10 -11.26
CA ILE A 10 -0.76 3.12 -10.83
C ILE A 10 -0.65 2.67 -9.37
N THR A 11 -1.54 3.15 -8.49
CA THR A 11 -1.48 2.80 -7.07
C THR A 11 -1.77 1.31 -6.83
N TYR A 12 -2.75 0.74 -7.55
CA TYR A 12 -3.00 -0.70 -7.52
C TYR A 12 -1.83 -1.54 -8.05
N CYS A 13 -1.14 -1.08 -9.10
CA CYS A 13 0.06 -1.74 -9.62
C CYS A 13 1.22 -1.72 -8.61
N PHE A 14 1.46 -0.58 -7.95
CA PHE A 14 2.48 -0.49 -6.90
C PHE A 14 2.13 -1.37 -5.68
N ALA A 15 0.87 -1.37 -5.26
CA ALA A 15 0.42 -2.19 -4.14
C ALA A 15 0.58 -3.69 -4.41
N THR A 16 0.16 -4.15 -5.59
CA THR A 16 0.29 -5.57 -5.97
C THR A 16 1.75 -5.99 -6.12
N PHE A 17 2.62 -5.15 -6.70
CA PHE A 17 4.06 -5.42 -6.78
C PHE A 17 4.73 -5.45 -5.39
N GLY A 18 4.36 -4.53 -4.50
CA GLY A 18 4.86 -4.48 -3.13
C GLY A 18 4.43 -5.70 -2.30
N LEU A 19 3.19 -6.16 -2.44
CA LEU A 19 2.71 -7.39 -1.81
C LEU A 19 3.44 -8.62 -2.33
N PHE A 20 3.58 -8.74 -3.65
CA PHE A 20 4.29 -9.87 -4.27
C PHE A 20 5.75 -9.95 -3.79
N SER A 21 6.45 -8.82 -3.76
CA SER A 21 7.85 -8.76 -3.35
C SER A 21 8.04 -9.13 -1.87
N ASN A 22 7.16 -8.65 -0.99
CA ASN A 22 7.19 -8.99 0.44
C ASN A 22 6.87 -10.46 0.71
N LEU A 23 5.91 -11.05 -0.01
CA LEU A 23 5.63 -12.49 0.08
C LEU A 23 6.81 -13.33 -0.42
N PHE A 24 7.45 -12.90 -1.52
CA PHE A 24 8.65 -13.54 -2.04
C PHE A 24 9.81 -13.47 -1.04
N LEU A 25 10.00 -12.34 -0.36
CA LEU A 25 11.01 -12.20 0.69
C LEU A 25 10.74 -13.14 1.86
N ILE A 26 9.51 -13.21 2.37
CA ILE A 26 9.13 -14.14 3.44
C ILE A 26 9.42 -15.58 3.04
N TRP A 27 9.10 -15.95 1.79
CA TRP A 27 9.40 -17.27 1.27
C TRP A 27 10.90 -17.56 1.22
N LEU A 28 11.73 -16.61 0.77
CA LEU A 28 13.18 -16.74 0.78
C LEU A 28 13.74 -16.86 2.19
N ILE A 29 13.24 -16.05 3.13
CA ILE A 29 13.65 -16.07 4.54
C ILE A 29 13.35 -17.45 5.13
N LEU A 30 12.16 -18.00 4.91
CA LEU A 30 11.78 -19.32 5.42
C LEU A 30 12.59 -20.46 4.80
N ARG A 31 12.92 -20.37 3.51
CA ARG A 31 13.60 -21.45 2.78
C ARG A 31 15.12 -21.46 2.97
N TYR A 32 15.75 -20.28 3.10
CA TYR A 32 17.20 -20.12 3.05
C TYR A 32 17.83 -19.57 4.34
N THR A 33 17.07 -19.27 5.40
CA THR A 33 17.66 -18.82 6.68
C THR A 33 18.46 -19.95 7.34
N MET A 34 19.79 -19.78 7.43
CA MET A 34 20.70 -20.60 8.22
C MET A 34 20.56 -20.27 9.72
N LYS A 35 20.66 -21.28 10.61
CA LYS A 35 20.44 -21.14 12.07
C LYS A 35 21.32 -20.10 12.78
N GLU A 36 22.46 -19.73 12.19
CA GLU A 36 23.39 -18.74 12.75
C GLU A 36 22.86 -17.29 12.64
N MET A 37 21.96 -16.97 11.70
CA MET A 37 21.51 -15.59 11.42
C MET A 37 20.06 -15.31 11.82
N GLN A 38 19.55 -16.01 12.84
CA GLN A 38 18.14 -15.94 13.22
C GLN A 38 17.67 -14.55 13.68
N VAL A 39 18.55 -13.72 14.24
CA VAL A 39 18.16 -12.37 14.72
C VAL A 39 17.83 -11.45 13.53
N TYR A 40 18.71 -11.41 12.52
CA TYR A 40 18.49 -10.60 11.31
C TYR A 40 17.26 -11.06 10.52
N SER A 41 17.09 -12.37 10.38
CA SER A 41 15.93 -12.99 9.72
C SER A 41 14.61 -12.58 10.39
N LYS A 42 14.56 -12.51 11.73
CA LYS A 42 13.36 -12.07 12.47
C LYS A 42 13.04 -10.59 12.29
N ILE A 43 14.05 -9.72 12.26
CA ILE A 43 13.85 -8.28 12.02
C ILE A 43 13.32 -8.07 10.59
N LEU A 44 13.90 -8.77 9.61
CA LEU A 44 13.48 -8.70 8.21
C LEU A 44 12.03 -9.20 8.03
N LEU A 45 11.65 -10.24 8.76
CA LEU A 45 10.28 -10.77 8.77
C LEU A 45 9.28 -9.77 9.39
N GLN A 46 9.67 -9.07 10.46
CA GLN A 46 8.85 -8.02 11.05
C GLN A 46 8.63 -6.85 10.09
N THR A 47 9.67 -6.39 9.38
CA THR A 47 9.52 -5.32 8.39
C THR A 47 8.62 -5.74 7.23
N CYS A 48 8.74 -6.97 6.72
CA CYS A 48 7.84 -7.47 5.68
C CYS A 48 6.38 -7.55 6.17
N PHE A 49 6.14 -7.90 7.43
CA PHE A 49 4.79 -7.91 7.99
C PHE A 49 4.20 -6.50 8.09
N VAL A 50 4.99 -5.54 8.59
CA VAL A 50 4.59 -4.14 8.68
C VAL A 50 4.32 -3.56 7.28
N ASP A 51 5.13 -3.89 6.28
CA ASP A 51 4.92 -3.46 4.89
C ASP A 51 3.62 -4.01 4.31
N ILE A 52 3.32 -5.30 4.51
CA ILE A 52 2.06 -5.90 4.05
C ILE A 52 0.86 -5.18 4.70
N VAL A 53 0.92 -4.94 6.02
CA VAL A 53 -0.14 -4.22 6.74
C VAL A 53 -0.24 -2.77 6.24
N GLY A 54 0.88 -2.11 6.02
CA GLY A 54 0.96 -0.75 5.50
C GLY A 54 0.35 -0.63 4.11
N ILE A 55 0.69 -1.54 3.19
CA ILE A 55 0.11 -1.59 1.84
C ILE A 55 -1.40 -1.86 1.91
N CYS A 56 -1.85 -2.80 2.74
CA CYS A 56 -3.27 -3.07 2.92
C CYS A 56 -4.03 -1.85 3.45
N MET A 57 -3.51 -1.19 4.49
CA MET A 57 -4.08 0.04 5.03
C MET A 57 -4.07 1.16 4.00
N PHE A 58 -3.02 1.27 3.19
CA PHE A 58 -2.91 2.29 2.13
C PHE A 58 -3.91 2.06 0.99
N VAL A 59 -4.16 0.80 0.60
CA VAL A 59 -5.18 0.46 -0.41
C VAL A 59 -6.59 0.69 0.13
N VAL A 60 -6.86 0.37 1.41
CA VAL A 60 -8.18 0.58 2.04
C VAL A 60 -8.45 2.06 2.32
N SER A 61 -7.43 2.80 2.74
CA SER A 61 -7.52 4.24 3.02
C SER A 61 -7.39 5.12 1.79
N GLN A 62 -7.14 4.54 0.60
CA GLN A 62 -7.17 5.32 -0.63
C GLN A 62 -8.52 6.03 -0.70
N PRO A 63 -8.54 7.37 -0.65
CA PRO A 63 -9.77 8.10 -0.88
C PRO A 63 -10.14 7.77 -2.32
N VAL A 64 -11.27 7.09 -2.52
CA VAL A 64 -11.93 7.05 -3.82
C VAL A 64 -12.02 8.52 -4.21
N PHE A 65 -11.17 8.94 -5.16
CA PHE A 65 -11.38 10.19 -5.86
C PHE A 65 -12.76 10.02 -6.45
N ILE A 66 -13.75 10.61 -5.76
CA ILE A 66 -15.12 10.71 -6.20
C ILE A 66 -15.00 11.11 -7.66
N SER A 67 -15.48 10.21 -8.52
CA SER A 67 -15.63 10.45 -9.93
C SER A 67 -16.16 11.86 -10.09
N ASP A 68 -15.38 12.75 -10.69
CA ASP A 68 -15.89 14.03 -11.19
C ASP A 68 -16.85 13.71 -12.34
N ASN A 69 -18.03 13.23 -11.97
CA ASN A 69 -19.28 13.72 -12.50
C ASN A 69 -19.45 15.10 -11.85
N SER A 70 -18.69 16.11 -12.28
CA SER A 70 -19.02 17.54 -12.11
C SER A 70 -19.64 17.97 -10.76
N VAL A 71 -19.18 17.45 -9.62
CA VAL A 71 -19.54 17.95 -8.28
C VAL A 71 -18.26 18.01 -7.46
N GLY A 72 -17.39 18.91 -7.90
CA GLY A 72 -16.32 19.42 -7.06
C GLY A 72 -16.93 19.97 -5.78
N THR A 73 -16.61 19.32 -4.67
CA THR A 73 -16.01 20.02 -3.53
C THR A 73 -16.49 21.45 -3.30
N ASN A 74 -17.73 21.61 -2.83
CA ASN A 74 -18.18 22.87 -2.26
C ASN A 74 -17.61 23.03 -0.83
N TRP A 75 -16.30 23.25 -0.72
CA TRP A 75 -15.62 23.66 0.52
C TRP A 75 -15.97 25.11 0.92
N THR A 76 -16.71 25.83 0.08
CA THR A 76 -17.12 27.22 0.31
C THR A 76 -18.23 27.40 1.35
N LEU A 77 -18.87 26.32 1.83
CA LEU A 77 -19.97 26.43 2.80
C LEU A 77 -19.52 26.36 4.27
N TYR A 78 -18.29 25.90 4.55
CA TYR A 78 -17.77 25.77 5.93
C TYR A 78 -16.80 26.88 6.36
N PHE A 79 -16.39 27.77 5.45
CA PHE A 79 -15.39 28.82 5.72
C PHE A 79 -15.98 30.25 5.73
N LYS A 80 -17.30 30.37 5.92
CA LYS A 80 -18.01 31.66 5.95
C LYS A 80 -18.90 31.81 7.19
N LEU A 81 -18.34 31.47 8.35
CA LEU A 81 -18.79 31.93 9.67
C LEU A 81 -17.69 32.79 10.28
#